data_AF-A1XPM7-F1
#
_entry.id   AF-A1XPM7-F1
#
_cell.length_a   1.000
_cell.length_b   1.000
_cell.length_c   1.000
_cell.angle_alpha   90.00
_cell.angle_beta   90.00
_cell.angle_gamma   90.00
#
_symmetry.space_group_name_H-M   'P 1'
#
loop_
_entity.id
_entity.type
_entity.pdbx_description
1 polymer ?
#
loop_
_entity_poly.entity_id
_entity_poly.type
_entity_poly.pdbx_seq_one_letter_code
_entity_poly.pdbx_strand_id
1 'polypeptide(L)'
;MPFNKTEEFLANIGDFSYRAAIRDLEKEPLNEQEYKTLQTLYSNAGNIQDELRKVQHLVLKNNLRWMDVEMALASNRDPADNTIIDGLKTVEKNVTSYSSTNFGPTFTSAQKNKKGGFEAEGKAISKDEAAKIAKSFLNLKGNEKVDVEKSGKGAKESFYSVKIKDEATNNEFYMDITGKGGYPIWVMNNREIKEQKVSLNDAGSKGLKFLKDHKFNNMELYDSSQYDNVGVFTYVVNENGVRIYPEAIQMKIALDDGSIVGFSAKEYLASHQKRTVPSAKLTAAEARKKINPDVKVMEERKA
;
A
#
# COMPACT_ATOMS: atom_id res chain seq x y z
N MET A 1 1.63 9.89 14.49
CA MET A 1 2.96 9.28 14.41
C MET A 1 3.84 10.14 13.50
N PRO A 2 5.12 10.35 13.83
CA PRO A 2 6.04 11.18 13.06
C PRO A 2 6.63 10.38 11.88
N PHE A 3 5.84 10.13 10.84
CA PHE A 3 6.32 9.48 9.60
C PHE A 3 5.96 10.25 8.32
N ASN A 4 5.23 11.36 8.47
CA ASN A 4 4.70 12.11 7.34
C ASN A 4 5.84 12.75 6.51
N LYS A 5 7.00 13.02 7.13
CA LYS A 5 8.15 13.63 6.47
C LYS A 5 9.04 12.61 5.79
N THR A 6 9.22 11.44 6.38
CA THR A 6 9.86 10.31 5.72
C THR A 6 9.08 9.90 4.45
N GLU A 7 7.75 9.88 4.53
CA GLU A 7 6.87 9.68 3.37
C GLU A 7 7.04 10.79 2.32
N GLU A 8 7.08 12.06 2.74
CA GLU A 8 7.32 13.21 1.85
C GLU A 8 8.68 13.11 1.13
N PHE A 9 9.74 12.67 1.83
CA PHE A 9 11.06 12.45 1.23
C PHE A 9 11.04 11.35 0.15
N LEU A 10 10.40 10.21 0.44
CA LEU A 10 10.26 9.12 -0.52
C LEU A 10 9.43 9.54 -1.74
N ALA A 11 8.36 10.30 -1.52
CA ALA A 11 7.57 10.87 -2.60
C ALA A 11 8.40 11.83 -3.47
N ASN A 12 9.25 12.66 -2.87
CA ASN A 12 10.12 13.59 -3.59
C ASN A 12 11.19 12.87 -4.42
N ILE A 13 11.78 11.79 -3.92
CA ILE A 13 12.68 10.92 -4.71
C ILE A 13 11.93 10.30 -5.88
N GLY A 14 10.72 9.79 -5.64
CA GLY A 14 9.87 9.20 -6.67
C GLY A 14 9.56 10.18 -7.80
N ASP A 15 9.14 11.41 -7.46
CA ASP A 15 8.82 12.46 -8.44
C ASP A 15 10.05 12.89 -9.25
N PHE A 16 11.20 13.10 -8.59
CA PHE A 16 12.46 13.43 -9.27
C PHE A 16 12.85 12.31 -10.25
N SER A 17 12.82 11.06 -9.79
CA SER A 17 13.22 9.90 -10.60
C SER A 17 12.30 9.69 -11.79
N TYR A 18 10.98 9.84 -11.58
CA TYR A 18 10.00 9.76 -12.65
C TYR A 18 10.22 10.86 -13.70
N ARG A 19 10.36 12.12 -13.26
CA ARG A 19 10.56 13.27 -14.16
C ARG A 19 11.87 13.19 -14.94
N ALA A 20 12.94 12.68 -14.33
CA ALA A 20 14.20 12.44 -15.02
C ALA A 20 14.10 11.26 -16.00
N ALA A 21 13.34 10.21 -15.68
CA ALA A 21 13.21 9.01 -16.51
C ALA A 21 12.29 9.18 -17.72
N ILE A 22 11.32 10.09 -17.68
CA ILE A 22 10.40 10.34 -18.81
C ILE A 22 11.01 11.20 -19.94
N ARG A 23 12.23 11.71 -19.76
CA ARG A 23 12.95 12.49 -20.78
C ARG A 23 14.18 11.74 -21.29
N ASP A 24 14.57 12.06 -22.51
CA ASP A 24 15.76 11.50 -23.16
C ASP A 24 17.02 12.15 -22.57
N LEU A 25 17.62 11.51 -21.57
CA LEU A 25 18.79 12.03 -20.85
C LEU A 25 20.07 12.11 -21.71
N GLU A 26 20.10 11.47 -22.88
CA GLU A 26 21.20 11.62 -23.83
C GLU A 26 21.13 12.96 -24.58
N LYS A 27 19.91 13.49 -24.79
CA LYS A 27 19.66 14.77 -25.45
C LYS A 27 19.47 15.92 -24.46
N GLU A 28 18.83 15.64 -23.34
CA GLU A 28 18.54 16.60 -22.27
C GLU A 28 19.08 16.04 -20.94
N PRO A 29 20.40 16.09 -20.72
CA PRO A 29 21.01 15.62 -19.49
C PRO A 29 20.51 16.43 -18.29
N LEU A 30 20.75 15.91 -17.08
CA LEU A 30 20.48 16.65 -15.85
C LEU A 30 21.16 18.02 -15.90
N ASN A 31 20.36 19.08 -15.78
CA ASN A 31 20.91 20.41 -15.64
C ASN A 31 21.54 20.58 -14.26
N GLU A 32 22.33 21.64 -14.06
CA GLU A 32 23.07 21.86 -12.81
C GLU A 32 22.17 21.87 -11.56
N GLN A 33 20.96 22.42 -11.68
CA GLN A 33 20.00 22.47 -10.59
C GLN A 33 19.49 21.08 -10.22
N GLU A 34 19.16 20.25 -11.22
CA GLU A 34 18.71 18.88 -11.02
C GLU A 34 19.83 17.97 -10.50
N TYR A 35 21.07 18.17 -10.97
CA TYR A 35 22.22 17.44 -10.46
C TYR A 35 22.48 17.78 -8.98
N LYS A 36 22.34 19.05 -8.61
CA LYS A 36 22.42 19.49 -7.20
C LYS A 36 21.27 18.91 -6.35
N THR A 37 20.07 18.82 -6.91
CA THR A 37 18.93 18.14 -6.27
C THR A 37 19.24 16.66 -6.06
N LEU A 38 19.77 15.95 -7.06
CA LEU A 38 20.16 14.54 -6.95
C LEU A 38 21.21 14.31 -5.86
N GLN A 39 22.26 15.12 -5.81
CA GLN A 39 23.29 15.05 -4.77
C GLN A 39 22.72 15.29 -3.36
N THR A 40 21.75 16.21 -3.26
CA THR A 40 21.05 16.48 -2.00
C THR A 40 20.20 15.29 -1.58
N LEU A 41 19.44 14.68 -2.50
CA LEU A 41 18.64 13.49 -2.24
C LEU A 41 19.52 12.30 -1.81
N TYR A 42 20.65 12.09 -2.49
CA TYR A 42 21.64 11.06 -2.13
C TYR A 42 22.19 11.25 -0.70
N SER A 43 22.61 12.47 -0.38
CA SER A 43 23.15 12.78 0.96
C SER A 43 22.10 12.59 2.05
N ASN A 44 20.87 13.04 1.80
CA ASN A 44 19.77 12.89 2.74
C ASN A 44 19.38 11.42 2.95
N ALA A 45 19.40 10.60 1.89
CA ALA A 45 19.16 9.16 1.99
C ALA A 45 20.21 8.47 2.87
N GLY A 46 21.48 8.82 2.71
CA GLY A 46 22.57 8.33 3.58
C GLY A 46 22.36 8.68 5.04
N ASN A 47 22.01 9.93 5.34
CA ASN A 47 21.73 10.37 6.71
C ASN A 47 20.52 9.63 7.32
N ILE A 48 19.43 9.46 6.57
CA ILE A 48 18.24 8.74 7.04
C ILE A 48 18.59 7.26 7.31
N GLN A 49 19.35 6.63 6.43
CA GLN A 49 19.82 5.26 6.61
C GLN A 49 20.62 5.11 7.90
N ASP A 50 21.55 6.02 8.17
CA ASP A 50 22.39 5.96 9.36
C ASP A 50 21.59 6.18 10.64
N GLU A 51 20.61 7.09 10.63
CA GLU A 51 19.68 7.27 11.74
C GLU A 51 18.80 6.03 11.98
N LEU A 52 18.27 5.40 10.92
CA LEU A 52 17.51 4.16 11.05
C LEU A 52 18.36 3.00 11.61
N ARG A 53 19.63 2.91 11.22
CA ARG A 53 20.58 1.93 11.78
C ARG A 53 20.85 2.18 13.26
N LYS A 54 20.93 3.44 13.69
CA LYS A 54 21.04 3.78 15.13
C LYS A 54 19.79 3.35 15.89
N VAL A 55 18.60 3.60 15.34
CA VAL A 55 17.34 3.13 15.95
C VAL A 55 17.32 1.61 16.05
N GLN A 56 17.66 0.90 14.98
CA GLN A 56 17.76 -0.55 14.97
C GLN A 56 18.74 -1.07 16.04
N HIS A 57 19.93 -0.47 16.13
CA HIS A 57 20.92 -0.83 17.14
C HIS A 57 20.39 -0.64 18.57
N LEU A 58 19.69 0.47 18.84
CA LEU A 58 19.11 0.77 20.15
C LEU A 58 17.96 -0.19 20.52
N VAL A 59 17.13 -0.56 19.54
CA VAL A 59 16.07 -1.57 19.73
C VAL A 59 16.68 -2.92 20.13
N LEU A 60 17.71 -3.37 19.40
CA LEU A 60 18.36 -4.65 19.63
C LEU A 60 19.16 -4.66 20.94
N LYS A 61 19.90 -3.60 21.24
CA LYS A 61 20.73 -3.50 22.46
C LYS A 61 19.87 -3.54 23.74
N ASN A 62 18.70 -2.91 23.71
CA ASN A 62 17.85 -2.73 24.87
C ASN A 62 16.67 -3.72 24.91
N ASN A 63 16.64 -4.72 24.02
CA ASN A 63 15.56 -5.72 23.89
C ASN A 63 14.15 -5.10 23.89
N LEU A 64 14.00 -3.94 23.25
CA LEU A 64 12.76 -3.17 23.32
C LEU A 64 11.68 -3.84 22.46
N ARG A 65 10.50 -4.08 23.03
CA ARG A 65 9.38 -4.72 22.34
C ARG A 65 8.40 -3.66 21.87
N TRP A 66 7.80 -3.87 20.69
CA TRP A 66 6.83 -2.94 20.11
C TRP A 66 5.63 -2.65 21.01
N MET A 67 5.22 -3.62 21.83
CA MET A 67 4.16 -3.44 22.85
C MET A 67 4.51 -2.37 23.89
N ASP A 68 5.79 -2.23 24.25
CA ASP A 68 6.25 -1.25 25.24
C ASP A 68 6.19 0.19 24.66
N VAL A 69 6.32 0.32 23.33
CA VAL A 69 6.16 1.60 22.60
C VAL A 69 4.70 2.03 22.56
N GLU A 70 3.79 1.10 22.26
CA GLU A 70 2.35 1.37 22.24
C GLU A 70 1.81 1.74 23.62
N MET A 71 2.22 1.02 24.67
CA MET A 71 1.84 1.36 26.06
C MET A 71 2.38 2.73 26.47
N ALA A 72 3.62 3.07 26.11
CA ALA A 72 4.21 4.38 26.41
C ALA A 72 3.45 5.53 25.70
N LEU A 73 3.09 5.33 24.43
CA LEU A 73 2.29 6.30 23.66
C LEU A 73 0.87 6.48 24.22
N ALA A 74 0.24 5.40 24.71
CA ALA A 74 -1.10 5.44 25.29
C ALA A 74 -1.16 6.07 26.69
N SER A 75 -0.07 5.99 27.45
CA SER A 75 -0.05 6.36 28.87
C SER A 75 0.15 7.86 29.15
N ASN A 76 0.43 8.68 28.13
CA ASN A 76 0.72 10.12 28.25
C ASN A 76 1.78 10.47 29.32
N ARG A 77 2.60 9.51 29.73
CA ARG A 77 3.76 9.75 30.58
C ARG A 77 4.83 10.44 29.74
N ASP A 78 5.54 11.38 30.33
CA ASP A 78 6.55 12.18 29.67
C ASP A 78 7.48 11.28 28.82
N PRO A 79 7.62 11.51 27.49
CA PRO A 79 8.31 10.56 26.60
C PRO A 79 9.82 10.39 26.84
N ALA A 80 10.37 11.05 27.86
CA ALA A 80 11.80 11.24 28.08
C ALA A 80 12.62 9.94 28.23
N ASP A 81 11.98 8.78 28.38
CA ASP A 81 12.66 7.49 28.55
C ASP A 81 12.39 6.46 27.44
N ASN A 82 11.68 6.81 26.34
CA ASN A 82 11.47 5.84 25.24
C ASN A 82 12.37 6.12 24.04
N THR A 83 13.54 5.47 24.06
CA THR A 83 14.59 5.56 23.05
C THR A 83 14.12 5.25 21.61
N ILE A 84 13.08 4.43 21.42
CA ILE A 84 12.53 4.15 20.08
C ILE A 84 11.75 5.33 19.53
N ILE A 85 10.86 5.89 20.35
CA ILE A 85 10.02 7.02 19.95
C ILE A 85 10.90 8.23 19.65
N ASP A 86 11.91 8.47 20.48
CA ASP A 86 12.85 9.57 20.28
C ASP A 86 13.76 9.34 19.08
N GLY A 87 14.17 8.10 18.83
CA GLY A 87 14.89 7.73 17.60
C GLY A 87 14.07 8.01 16.33
N LEU A 88 12.81 7.60 16.31
CA LEU A 88 11.90 7.85 15.18
C LEU A 88 11.54 9.33 15.03
N LYS A 89 11.32 10.05 16.13
CA LYS A 89 11.15 11.52 16.13
C LYS A 89 12.42 12.22 15.63
N THR A 90 13.59 11.70 15.94
CA THR A 90 14.88 12.24 15.46
C THR A 90 15.04 12.04 13.97
N VAL A 91 14.72 10.84 13.45
CA VAL A 91 14.64 10.59 12.01
C VAL A 91 13.69 11.59 11.35
N GLU A 92 12.46 11.73 11.86
CA GLU A 92 11.46 12.65 11.31
C GLU A 92 11.90 14.13 11.38
N LYS A 93 12.51 14.56 12.50
CA LYS A 93 13.01 15.92 12.68
C LYS A 93 14.14 16.22 11.69
N ASN A 94 15.05 15.28 11.49
CA ASN A 94 16.12 15.41 10.50
C ASN A 94 15.53 15.52 9.09
N VAL A 95 14.52 14.72 8.75
CA VAL A 95 13.81 14.85 7.46
C VAL A 95 13.09 16.20 7.31
N THR A 96 12.54 16.73 8.41
CA THR A 96 11.90 18.05 8.42
C THR A 96 12.86 19.16 8.03
N SER A 97 14.11 19.12 8.52
CA SER A 97 15.17 20.09 8.18
C SER A 97 15.56 20.06 6.70
N TYR A 98 15.26 18.98 5.98
CA TYR A 98 15.52 18.85 4.55
C TYR A 98 14.34 19.28 3.66
N SER A 99 13.10 19.22 4.17
CA SER A 99 11.88 19.32 3.36
C SER A 99 11.48 20.73 2.87
N SER A 100 12.02 21.83 3.44
CA SER A 100 11.41 23.16 3.24
C SER A 100 12.22 24.18 2.42
N THR A 101 13.51 23.96 2.14
CA THR A 101 14.35 25.06 1.60
C THR A 101 15.00 24.78 0.24
N ASN A 102 15.05 23.52 -0.24
CA ASN A 102 15.90 23.18 -1.39
C ASN A 102 15.18 22.67 -2.66
N PHE A 103 13.85 22.52 -2.66
CA PHE A 103 13.18 21.79 -3.75
C PHE A 103 12.48 22.66 -4.82
N GLY A 104 12.46 23.99 -4.70
CA GLY A 104 11.97 24.87 -5.78
C GLY A 104 10.47 24.71 -6.15
N PRO A 105 9.95 25.54 -7.08
CA PRO A 105 8.51 25.64 -7.36
C PRO A 105 7.89 24.47 -8.15
N THR A 106 8.68 23.48 -8.57
CA THR A 106 8.26 22.41 -9.48
C THR A 106 7.76 21.13 -8.79
N PHE A 107 7.79 21.04 -7.47
CA PHE A 107 7.46 19.84 -6.68
C PHE A 107 6.07 19.90 -6.00
N THR A 108 5.01 20.13 -6.77
CA THR A 108 3.63 20.27 -6.25
C THR A 108 2.75 19.01 -6.39
N SER A 109 3.23 17.98 -7.10
CA SER A 109 2.47 16.76 -7.44
C SER A 109 2.17 15.87 -6.21
N ALA A 110 3.12 15.72 -5.28
CA ALA A 110 2.98 14.90 -4.08
C ALA A 110 1.88 15.40 -3.10
N GLN A 111 1.43 16.65 -3.24
CA GLN A 111 0.41 17.22 -2.34
C GLN A 111 -1.01 16.67 -2.58
N LYS A 112 -1.30 16.05 -3.73
CA LYS A 112 -2.66 15.56 -4.03
C LYS A 112 -3.03 14.24 -3.35
N ASN A 113 -2.07 13.45 -2.87
CA ASN A 113 -2.33 12.22 -2.11
C ASN A 113 -2.74 12.46 -0.65
N LYS A 114 -2.85 13.72 -0.21
CA LYS A 114 -3.24 14.09 1.17
C LYS A 114 -4.71 13.82 1.54
N LYS A 115 -5.56 13.37 0.62
CA LYS A 115 -6.92 12.94 0.95
C LYS A 115 -6.94 11.47 1.36
N GLY A 116 -6.22 11.14 2.44
CA GLY A 116 -6.35 9.84 3.09
C GLY A 116 -7.78 9.70 3.62
N GLY A 117 -8.58 8.89 2.94
CA GLY A 117 -9.98 8.59 3.21
C GLY A 117 -10.53 7.68 2.10
N PHE A 118 -11.55 6.89 2.40
CA PHE A 118 -12.25 6.06 1.40
C PHE A 118 -13.72 6.45 1.32
N GLU A 119 -14.27 6.58 0.12
CA GLU A 119 -15.69 6.90 -0.07
C GLU A 119 -16.48 5.60 -0.28
N ALA A 120 -16.98 5.04 0.83
CA ALA A 120 -17.84 3.87 0.78
C ALA A 120 -19.32 4.26 0.71
N GLU A 121 -19.96 3.94 -0.42
CA GLU A 121 -21.40 4.07 -0.59
C GLU A 121 -22.18 2.92 0.09
N GLY A 122 -23.49 3.10 0.28
CA GLY A 122 -24.38 2.08 0.78
C GLY A 122 -24.87 2.30 2.22
N LYS A 123 -25.68 1.36 2.70
CA LYS A 123 -26.30 1.43 4.04
C LYS A 123 -25.25 1.23 5.13
N ALA A 124 -25.46 1.87 6.28
CA ALA A 124 -24.66 1.58 7.46
C ALA A 124 -24.87 0.12 7.89
N ILE A 125 -23.80 -0.55 8.29
CA ILE A 125 -23.85 -1.92 8.79
C ILE A 125 -23.67 -1.97 10.31
N SER A 126 -24.21 -3.00 10.93
CA SER A 126 -24.03 -3.39 12.32
C SER A 126 -22.76 -4.22 12.54
N LYS A 127 -22.37 -4.41 13.81
CA LYS A 127 -21.26 -5.30 14.18
C LYS A 127 -21.51 -6.74 13.73
N ASP A 128 -22.73 -7.24 13.87
CA ASP A 128 -23.10 -8.61 13.48
C ASP A 128 -23.04 -8.81 11.96
N GLU A 129 -23.40 -7.79 11.19
CA GLU A 129 -23.22 -7.80 9.74
C GLU A 129 -21.75 -7.78 9.35
N ALA A 130 -20.91 -6.98 10.03
CA ALA A 130 -19.46 -7.00 9.80
C ALA A 130 -18.86 -8.39 10.07
N ALA A 131 -19.28 -9.07 11.15
CA ALA A 131 -18.86 -10.45 11.43
C ALA A 131 -19.26 -11.43 10.31
N LYS A 132 -20.50 -11.33 9.81
CA LYS A 132 -21.00 -12.17 8.70
C LYS A 132 -20.23 -11.93 7.41
N ILE A 133 -19.96 -10.67 7.08
CA ILE A 133 -19.18 -10.28 5.90
C ILE A 133 -17.76 -10.85 6.02
N ALA A 134 -17.11 -10.72 7.18
CA ALA A 134 -15.77 -11.24 7.39
C ALA A 134 -15.71 -12.76 7.20
N LYS A 135 -16.64 -13.51 7.82
CA LYS A 135 -16.72 -14.97 7.64
C LYS A 135 -16.96 -15.37 6.18
N SER A 136 -17.86 -14.66 5.50
CA SER A 136 -18.15 -14.92 4.08
C SER A 136 -16.92 -14.64 3.20
N PHE A 137 -16.23 -13.51 3.44
CA PHE A 137 -15.09 -13.08 2.62
C PHE A 137 -13.89 -14.04 2.76
N LEU A 138 -13.71 -14.58 3.97
CA LEU A 138 -12.63 -15.53 4.29
C LEU A 138 -13.05 -16.99 4.08
N ASN A 139 -14.27 -17.24 3.58
CA ASN A 139 -14.85 -18.57 3.37
C ASN A 139 -14.77 -19.47 4.62
N LEU A 140 -14.98 -18.87 5.80
CA LEU A 140 -14.96 -19.54 7.09
C LEU A 140 -16.32 -20.20 7.36
N LYS A 141 -16.31 -21.46 7.79
CA LYS A 141 -17.50 -22.32 7.94
C LYS A 141 -17.74 -22.81 9.37
N GLY A 142 -16.89 -22.43 10.32
CA GLY A 142 -16.84 -23.01 11.66
C GLY A 142 -17.43 -22.16 12.77
N ASN A 143 -17.03 -22.52 13.98
CA ASN A 143 -17.37 -21.86 15.24
C ASN A 143 -16.28 -20.85 15.64
N GLU A 144 -15.62 -20.21 14.67
CA GLU A 144 -14.52 -19.29 14.96
C GLU A 144 -15.02 -18.16 15.87
N LYS A 145 -14.19 -17.81 16.87
CA LYS A 145 -14.46 -16.66 17.73
C LYS A 145 -14.20 -15.39 16.93
N VAL A 146 -15.21 -14.52 16.90
CA VAL A 146 -15.17 -13.27 16.15
C VAL A 146 -15.36 -12.11 17.12
N ASP A 147 -14.34 -11.28 17.24
CA ASP A 147 -14.37 -10.05 18.00
C ASP A 147 -14.50 -8.88 17.03
N VAL A 148 -15.53 -8.04 17.23
CA VAL A 148 -15.80 -6.89 16.36
C VAL A 148 -15.77 -5.60 17.16
N GLU A 149 -14.84 -4.74 16.80
CA GLU A 149 -14.69 -3.39 17.33
C GLU A 149 -15.07 -2.36 16.28
N LYS A 150 -15.69 -1.26 16.72
CA LYS A 150 -16.02 -0.15 15.83
C LYS A 150 -14.93 0.91 15.96
N SER A 151 -14.56 1.52 14.85
CA SER A 151 -13.64 2.65 14.80
C SER A 151 -14.02 3.75 15.81
N GLY A 152 -13.02 4.29 16.53
CA GLY A 152 -13.21 5.35 17.51
C GLY A 152 -13.53 6.73 16.92
N LYS A 153 -13.82 7.71 17.78
CA LYS A 153 -14.28 9.07 17.41
C LYS A 153 -13.29 9.89 16.57
N GLY A 154 -12.03 9.47 16.44
CA GLY A 154 -11.00 10.14 15.65
C GLY A 154 -10.83 9.63 14.21
N ALA A 155 -11.55 8.56 13.82
CA ALA A 155 -11.51 8.04 12.46
C ALA A 155 -12.28 8.96 11.50
N LYS A 156 -11.68 9.27 10.35
CA LYS A 156 -12.34 10.08 9.31
C LYS A 156 -13.58 9.38 8.76
N GLU A 157 -13.50 8.07 8.58
CA GLU A 157 -14.60 7.21 8.17
C GLU A 157 -14.88 6.13 9.22
N SER A 158 -16.16 5.75 9.37
CA SER A 158 -16.51 4.63 10.23
C SER A 158 -16.10 3.32 9.58
N PHE A 159 -15.43 2.45 10.35
CA PHE A 159 -15.13 1.07 9.97
C PHE A 159 -15.29 0.14 11.17
N TYR A 160 -15.27 -1.16 10.92
CA TYR A 160 -15.25 -2.22 11.92
C TYR A 160 -13.96 -3.02 11.77
N SER A 161 -13.23 -3.16 12.87
CA SER A 161 -12.10 -4.07 12.98
C SER A 161 -12.59 -5.40 13.49
N VAL A 162 -12.33 -6.45 12.73
CA VAL A 162 -12.74 -7.82 12.99
C VAL A 162 -11.50 -8.65 13.25
N LYS A 163 -11.41 -9.23 14.44
CA LYS A 163 -10.44 -10.27 14.77
C LYS A 163 -11.16 -11.62 14.76
N ILE A 164 -10.64 -12.58 13.99
CA ILE A 164 -11.16 -13.93 13.95
C ILE A 164 -10.08 -14.90 14.39
N LYS A 165 -10.41 -15.75 15.36
CA LYS A 165 -9.53 -16.81 15.83
C LYS A 165 -10.16 -18.17 15.56
N ASP A 166 -9.43 -18.98 14.80
CA ASP A 166 -9.72 -20.41 14.67
C ASP A 166 -8.98 -21.16 15.78
N GLU A 167 -9.74 -21.74 16.73
CA GLU A 167 -9.16 -22.47 17.86
C GLU A 167 -8.51 -23.80 17.44
N ALA A 168 -8.96 -24.41 16.34
CA ALA A 168 -8.45 -25.71 15.91
C ALA A 168 -7.05 -25.58 15.29
N THR A 169 -6.80 -24.49 14.56
CA THR A 169 -5.53 -24.25 13.87
C THR A 169 -4.65 -23.21 14.56
N ASN A 170 -5.19 -22.49 15.55
CA ASN A 170 -4.61 -21.29 16.15
C ASN A 170 -4.29 -20.19 15.12
N ASN A 171 -4.97 -20.20 13.97
CA ASN A 171 -4.86 -19.15 12.97
C ASN A 171 -5.63 -17.91 13.41
N GLU A 172 -5.02 -16.74 13.21
CA GLU A 172 -5.63 -15.45 13.50
C GLU A 172 -5.74 -14.60 12.23
N PHE A 173 -6.96 -14.14 11.97
CA PHE A 173 -7.28 -13.23 10.88
C PHE A 173 -7.63 -11.86 11.45
N TYR A 174 -7.14 -10.83 10.78
CA TYR A 174 -7.49 -9.44 11.05
C TYR A 174 -8.05 -8.83 9.79
N MET A 175 -9.14 -8.09 9.93
CA MET A 175 -9.82 -7.48 8.81
C MET A 175 -10.47 -6.18 9.22
N ASP A 176 -10.35 -5.14 8.40
CA ASP A 176 -11.21 -3.96 8.53
C ASP A 176 -12.28 -3.94 7.44
N ILE A 177 -13.49 -3.55 7.82
CA ILE A 177 -14.66 -3.45 6.95
C ILE A 177 -15.25 -2.05 7.06
N THR A 178 -15.59 -1.44 5.92
CA THR A 178 -16.23 -0.13 5.91
C THR A 178 -17.57 -0.16 6.66
N GLY A 179 -17.82 0.85 7.49
CA GLY A 179 -19.06 0.96 8.27
C GLY A 179 -20.29 1.25 7.41
N LYS A 180 -20.11 1.71 6.18
CA LYS A 180 -21.12 1.84 5.13
C LYS A 180 -20.84 0.86 4.01
N GLY A 181 -21.86 0.16 3.52
CA GLY A 181 -21.75 -0.79 2.41
C GLY A 181 -21.09 -2.13 2.77
N GLY A 182 -20.27 -2.17 3.82
CA GLY A 182 -19.64 -3.40 4.30
C GLY A 182 -18.55 -3.93 3.38
N TYR A 183 -17.76 -3.04 2.78
CA TYR A 183 -16.67 -3.42 1.90
C TYR A 183 -15.42 -3.81 2.70
N PRO A 184 -14.78 -4.94 2.37
CA PRO A 184 -13.44 -5.27 2.87
C PRO A 184 -12.43 -4.18 2.53
N ILE A 185 -11.77 -3.61 3.55
CA ILE A 185 -10.70 -2.62 3.38
C ILE A 185 -9.37 -3.34 3.27
N TRP A 186 -9.06 -4.20 4.25
CA TRP A 186 -7.87 -5.03 4.25
C TRP A 186 -8.10 -6.31 5.04
N VAL A 187 -7.29 -7.33 4.76
CA VAL A 187 -7.20 -8.60 5.49
C VAL A 187 -5.73 -8.95 5.69
N MET A 188 -5.42 -9.53 6.85
CA MET A 188 -4.18 -10.26 7.09
C MET A 188 -4.47 -11.56 7.82
N ASN A 189 -3.88 -12.66 7.35
CA ASN A 189 -3.82 -13.92 8.06
C ASN A 189 -2.37 -14.13 8.50
N ASN A 190 -2.10 -14.14 9.81
CA ASN A 190 -0.75 -14.31 10.33
C ASN A 190 -0.42 -15.80 10.56
N ARG A 191 -0.54 -16.60 9.50
CA ARG A 191 -0.15 -18.02 9.53
C ARG A 191 1.21 -18.22 8.86
N GLU A 192 1.91 -19.26 9.29
CA GLU A 192 3.08 -19.76 8.57
C GLU A 192 2.66 -20.38 7.23
N ILE A 193 3.49 -20.18 6.21
CA ILE A 193 3.28 -20.70 4.85
C ILE A 193 4.44 -21.63 4.55
N LYS A 194 4.13 -22.92 4.44
CA LYS A 194 5.12 -23.99 4.31
C LYS A 194 5.50 -24.12 2.83
N GLU A 195 5.66 -25.35 2.35
CA GLU A 195 6.13 -25.62 1.00
C GLU A 195 5.19 -25.13 -0.10
N GLN A 196 5.75 -24.50 -1.13
CA GLN A 196 5.05 -24.13 -2.36
C GLN A 196 4.50 -25.36 -3.10
N LYS A 197 3.18 -25.43 -3.29
CA LYS A 197 2.47 -26.43 -4.09
C LYS A 197 1.67 -25.82 -5.24
N VAL A 198 1.56 -24.50 -5.28
CA VAL A 198 0.82 -23.71 -6.27
C VAL A 198 1.81 -22.80 -7.00
N SER A 199 1.75 -22.77 -8.33
CA SER A 199 2.59 -21.86 -9.10
C SER A 199 2.15 -20.40 -8.92
N LEU A 200 3.05 -19.44 -9.16
CA LEU A 200 2.71 -18.02 -9.12
C LEU A 200 1.59 -17.67 -10.11
N ASN A 201 1.59 -18.30 -11.29
CA ASN A 201 0.56 -18.12 -12.32
C ASN A 201 -0.82 -18.63 -11.87
N ASP A 202 -0.87 -19.82 -11.26
CA ASP A 202 -2.13 -20.38 -10.74
C ASP A 202 -2.65 -19.55 -9.57
N ALA A 203 -1.75 -19.06 -8.70
CA ALA A 203 -2.10 -18.16 -7.63
C ALA A 203 -2.67 -16.83 -8.16
N GLY A 204 -2.07 -16.22 -9.18
CA GLY A 204 -2.61 -15.03 -9.83
C GLY A 204 -4.02 -15.25 -10.41
N SER A 205 -4.24 -16.40 -11.05
CA SER A 205 -5.55 -16.79 -11.57
C SER A 205 -6.59 -17.02 -10.46
N LYS A 206 -6.18 -17.64 -9.34
CA LYS A 206 -7.02 -17.79 -8.14
C LYS A 206 -7.40 -16.43 -7.54
N GLY A 207 -6.48 -15.46 -7.51
CA GLY A 207 -6.73 -14.10 -7.05
C GLY A 207 -7.79 -13.39 -7.89
N LEU A 208 -7.68 -13.42 -9.22
CA LEU A 208 -8.72 -12.87 -10.11
C LEU A 208 -10.09 -13.51 -9.88
N LYS A 209 -10.14 -14.84 -9.72
CA LYS A 209 -11.39 -15.53 -9.40
C LYS A 209 -11.96 -15.07 -8.06
N PHE A 210 -11.13 -14.98 -7.03
CA PHE A 210 -11.53 -14.51 -5.71
C PHE A 210 -12.12 -13.10 -5.75
N LEU A 211 -11.48 -12.17 -6.47
CA LEU A 211 -11.97 -10.80 -6.64
C LEU A 211 -13.36 -10.78 -7.30
N LYS A 212 -13.53 -11.55 -8.39
CA LYS A 212 -14.81 -11.67 -9.10
C LYS A 212 -15.92 -12.23 -8.20
N ASP A 213 -15.64 -13.29 -7.44
CA ASP A 213 -16.59 -13.90 -6.51
C ASP A 213 -17.02 -12.93 -5.40
N HIS A 214 -16.14 -11.99 -5.03
CA HIS A 214 -16.39 -10.95 -4.02
C HIS A 214 -16.78 -9.59 -4.59
N LYS A 215 -17.31 -9.57 -5.83
CA LYS A 215 -17.89 -8.40 -6.50
C LYS A 215 -16.89 -7.30 -6.91
N PHE A 216 -15.59 -7.58 -6.87
CA PHE A 216 -14.57 -6.75 -7.51
C PHE A 216 -14.47 -7.17 -8.99
N ASN A 217 -15.30 -6.54 -9.81
CA ASN A 217 -15.42 -6.86 -11.23
C ASN A 217 -14.40 -6.09 -12.07
N ASN A 218 -14.17 -6.56 -13.31
CA ASN A 218 -13.28 -5.91 -14.28
C ASN A 218 -11.84 -5.74 -13.81
N MET A 219 -11.37 -6.63 -12.92
CA MET A 219 -9.99 -6.61 -12.45
C MET A 219 -9.07 -7.34 -13.44
N GLU A 220 -7.87 -6.80 -13.64
CA GLU A 220 -6.80 -7.40 -14.43
C GLU A 220 -5.53 -7.49 -13.57
N LEU A 221 -4.77 -8.59 -13.71
CA LEU A 221 -3.45 -8.70 -13.09
C LEU A 221 -2.50 -7.68 -13.74
N TYR A 222 -1.97 -6.76 -12.94
CA TYR A 222 -1.00 -5.77 -13.38
C TYR A 222 0.43 -6.20 -13.08
N ASP A 223 0.67 -6.64 -11.84
CA ASP A 223 2.00 -7.01 -11.38
C ASP A 223 1.93 -8.24 -10.45
N SER A 224 2.99 -9.05 -10.49
CA SER A 224 3.13 -10.23 -9.65
C SER A 224 4.58 -10.46 -9.28
N SER A 225 4.83 -10.73 -8.00
CA SER A 225 6.12 -11.12 -7.48
C SER A 225 5.97 -12.26 -6.47
N GLN A 226 7.04 -13.00 -6.23
CA GLN A 226 7.08 -14.06 -5.23
C GLN A 226 8.09 -13.70 -4.14
N TYR A 227 7.68 -13.83 -2.88
CA TYR A 227 8.56 -13.72 -1.72
C TYR A 227 8.37 -14.98 -0.87
N ASP A 228 9.43 -15.76 -0.72
CA ASP A 228 9.38 -17.10 -0.15
C ASP A 228 8.26 -17.94 -0.79
N ASN A 229 7.34 -18.46 0.03
CA ASN A 229 6.20 -19.26 -0.40
C ASN A 229 4.92 -18.40 -0.55
N VAL A 230 5.04 -17.09 -0.79
CA VAL A 230 3.92 -16.15 -0.94
C VAL A 230 3.98 -15.44 -2.28
N GLY A 231 2.88 -15.51 -3.04
CA GLY A 231 2.68 -14.67 -4.22
C GLY A 231 2.08 -13.32 -3.81
N VAL A 232 2.69 -12.24 -4.25
CA VAL A 232 2.22 -10.86 -4.07
C VAL A 232 1.74 -10.35 -5.41
N PHE A 233 0.48 -9.92 -5.46
CA PHE A 233 -0.19 -9.53 -6.71
C PHE A 233 -0.80 -8.15 -6.58
N THR A 234 -0.69 -7.37 -7.64
CA THR A 234 -1.44 -6.13 -7.82
C THR A 234 -2.40 -6.30 -8.97
N TYR A 235 -3.68 -6.12 -8.70
CA TYR A 235 -4.74 -6.09 -9.70
C TYR A 235 -5.23 -4.67 -9.88
N VAL A 236 -5.55 -4.27 -11.11
CA VAL A 236 -6.10 -2.95 -11.42
C VAL A 236 -7.42 -3.09 -12.16
N VAL A 237 -8.31 -2.11 -12.00
CA VAL A 237 -9.53 -2.05 -12.80
C VAL A 237 -9.17 -1.85 -14.28
N ASN A 238 -9.85 -2.59 -15.16
CA ASN A 238 -9.77 -2.47 -16.60
C ASN A 238 -11.15 -2.10 -17.17
N GLU A 239 -11.30 -0.86 -17.62
CA GLU A 239 -12.51 -0.38 -18.29
C GLU A 239 -12.28 -0.38 -19.81
N ASN A 240 -12.92 -1.30 -20.53
CA ASN A 240 -12.89 -1.36 -22.00
C ASN A 240 -11.47 -1.38 -22.62
N GLY A 241 -10.52 -2.03 -21.94
CA GLY A 241 -9.13 -2.13 -22.35
C GLY A 241 -8.21 -1.04 -21.80
N VAL A 242 -8.72 -0.13 -20.96
CA VAL A 242 -7.96 0.92 -20.28
C VAL A 242 -7.75 0.54 -18.82
N ARG A 243 -6.49 0.44 -18.39
CA ARG A 243 -6.12 0.17 -17.01
C ARG A 243 -6.21 1.43 -16.16
N ILE A 244 -6.92 1.37 -15.05
CA ILE A 244 -7.05 2.44 -14.08
C ILE A 244 -6.13 2.14 -12.90
N TYR A 245 -4.87 2.56 -13.00
CA TYR A 245 -3.85 2.30 -11.96
C TYR A 245 -4.22 2.77 -10.55
N PRO A 246 -4.87 3.94 -10.35
CA PRO A 246 -5.31 4.35 -9.01
C PRO A 246 -6.33 3.40 -8.35
N GLU A 247 -7.06 2.61 -9.14
CA GLU A 247 -8.02 1.62 -8.63
C GLU A 247 -7.37 0.23 -8.55
N ALA A 248 -6.38 0.14 -7.66
CA ALA A 248 -5.63 -1.08 -7.42
C ALA A 248 -6.17 -1.87 -6.22
N ILE A 249 -6.05 -3.19 -6.30
CA ILE A 249 -6.23 -4.12 -5.19
C ILE A 249 -4.97 -4.96 -5.08
N GLN A 250 -4.39 -4.99 -3.89
CA GLN A 250 -3.23 -5.82 -3.59
C GLN A 250 -3.67 -7.09 -2.87
N MET A 251 -3.06 -8.23 -3.23
CA MET A 251 -3.33 -9.51 -2.59
C MET A 251 -2.03 -10.26 -2.29
N LYS A 252 -2.02 -10.96 -1.16
CA LYS A 252 -1.04 -11.98 -0.84
C LYS A 252 -1.72 -13.34 -0.84
N ILE A 253 -1.18 -14.26 -1.62
CA ILE A 253 -1.72 -15.61 -1.78
C ILE A 253 -0.65 -16.59 -1.34
N ALA A 254 -0.99 -17.45 -0.40
CA ALA A 254 -0.10 -18.49 0.05
C ALA A 254 0.06 -19.54 -1.04
N LEU A 255 1.30 -19.88 -1.38
CA LEU A 255 1.59 -20.80 -2.46
C LEU A 255 1.53 -22.26 -2.01
N ASP A 256 1.31 -22.56 -0.73
CA ASP A 256 1.14 -23.91 -0.20
C ASP A 256 -0.26 -24.50 -0.47
N ASP A 257 -1.32 -23.68 -0.42
CA ASP A 257 -2.70 -24.11 -0.65
C ASP A 257 -3.50 -23.17 -1.59
N GLY A 258 -2.99 -21.97 -1.86
CA GLY A 258 -3.66 -20.94 -2.67
C GLY A 258 -4.69 -20.11 -1.89
N SER A 259 -4.67 -20.16 -0.56
CA SER A 259 -5.52 -19.31 0.29
C SER A 259 -5.04 -17.87 0.30
N ILE A 260 -5.99 -16.94 0.48
CA ILE A 260 -5.69 -15.52 0.60
C ILE A 260 -5.20 -15.25 2.02
N VAL A 261 -3.95 -14.80 2.14
CA VAL A 261 -3.32 -14.45 3.42
C VAL A 261 -3.15 -12.94 3.60
N GLY A 262 -3.39 -12.16 2.54
CA GLY A 262 -3.43 -10.72 2.61
C GLY A 262 -4.29 -10.13 1.51
N PHE A 263 -4.96 -9.03 1.82
CA PHE A 263 -5.79 -8.27 0.89
C PHE A 263 -5.76 -6.79 1.27
N SER A 264 -5.69 -5.89 0.31
CA SER A 264 -5.89 -4.45 0.50
C SER A 264 -6.64 -3.88 -0.69
N ALA A 265 -7.81 -3.30 -0.43
CA ALA A 265 -8.58 -2.52 -1.40
C ALA A 265 -8.57 -1.03 -1.03
N LYS A 266 -7.59 -0.55 -0.25
CA LYS A 266 -7.54 0.86 0.19
C LYS A 266 -7.48 1.81 -1.00
N GLU A 267 -6.62 1.53 -1.99
CA GLU A 267 -6.44 2.33 -3.19
C GLU A 267 -7.71 2.31 -4.06
N TYR A 268 -8.27 1.13 -4.27
CA TYR A 268 -9.57 0.94 -4.91
C TYR A 268 -10.66 1.79 -4.22
N LEU A 269 -10.87 1.64 -2.92
CA LEU A 269 -11.93 2.35 -2.19
C LEU A 269 -11.71 3.87 -2.10
N ALA A 270 -10.46 4.34 -2.18
CA ALA A 270 -10.14 5.76 -2.19
C ALA A 270 -10.29 6.41 -3.57
N SER A 271 -10.10 5.65 -4.65
CA SER A 271 -10.05 6.18 -6.02
C SER A 271 -11.27 5.81 -6.86
N HIS A 272 -12.06 4.82 -6.42
CA HIS A 272 -13.16 4.27 -7.19
C HIS A 272 -14.30 5.27 -7.32
N GLN A 273 -14.58 5.63 -8.56
CA GLN A 273 -15.63 6.57 -8.91
C GLN A 273 -16.12 6.28 -10.32
N LYS A 274 -17.37 6.66 -10.61
CA LYS A 274 -17.85 6.67 -11.99
C LYS A 274 -17.02 7.67 -12.79
N ARG A 275 -16.30 7.18 -13.80
CA ARG A 275 -15.54 8.02 -14.72
C ARG A 275 -15.96 7.77 -16.16
N THR A 276 -15.78 8.79 -16.98
CA THR A 276 -15.81 8.67 -18.43
C THR A 276 -14.38 8.75 -18.92
N VAL A 277 -13.86 7.64 -19.44
CA VAL A 277 -12.51 7.62 -20.02
C VAL A 277 -12.55 8.34 -21.38
N PRO A 278 -11.78 9.42 -21.57
CA PRO A 278 -11.75 10.15 -22.84
C PRO A 278 -11.10 9.30 -23.94
N SER A 279 -11.38 9.63 -25.20
CA SER A 279 -10.69 9.01 -26.32
C SER A 279 -9.22 9.44 -26.38
N ALA A 280 -8.35 8.49 -26.74
CA ALA A 280 -6.93 8.76 -26.93
C ALA A 280 -6.72 9.77 -28.08
N LYS A 281 -5.86 10.76 -27.85
CA LYS A 281 -5.49 11.77 -28.86
C LYS A 281 -4.47 11.27 -29.87
N LEU A 282 -3.77 10.19 -29.54
CA LEU A 282 -2.75 9.57 -30.38
C LEU A 282 -3.16 8.14 -30.70
N THR A 283 -2.85 7.71 -31.91
CA THR A 283 -2.90 6.30 -32.27
C THR A 283 -1.73 5.53 -31.64
N ALA A 284 -1.86 4.21 -31.51
CA ALA A 284 -0.78 3.36 -30.99
C ALA A 284 0.51 3.50 -31.82
N ALA A 285 0.39 3.63 -33.14
CA ALA A 285 1.54 3.82 -34.03
C ALA A 285 2.26 5.17 -33.79
N GLU A 286 1.51 6.25 -33.54
CA GLU A 286 2.09 7.55 -33.21
C GLU A 286 2.74 7.56 -31.82
N ALA A 287 2.14 6.89 -30.84
CA ALA A 287 2.73 6.71 -29.52
C ALA A 287 4.03 5.90 -29.61
N ARG A 288 4.06 4.83 -30.41
CA ARG A 288 5.24 3.98 -30.60
C ARG A 288 6.44 4.71 -31.19
N LYS A 289 6.21 5.68 -32.08
CA LYS A 289 7.28 6.53 -32.62
C LYS A 289 7.97 7.41 -31.56
N LYS A 290 7.35 7.59 -30.39
CA LYS A 290 7.92 8.34 -29.27
C LYS A 290 8.72 7.47 -28.29
N ILE A 291 8.70 6.15 -28.47
CA ILE A 291 9.44 5.20 -27.63
C ILE A 291 10.88 5.10 -28.16
N ASN A 292 11.85 4.92 -27.27
CA ASN A 292 13.22 4.63 -27.65
C ASN A 292 13.27 3.38 -28.58
N PRO A 293 13.92 3.45 -29.76
CA PRO A 293 13.99 2.35 -30.72
C PRO A 293 14.54 1.03 -30.16
N ASP A 294 15.38 1.08 -29.12
CA ASP A 294 15.96 -0.12 -28.50
C ASP A 294 14.96 -0.88 -27.64
N VAL A 295 13.81 -0.27 -27.32
CA VAL A 295 12.74 -0.93 -26.56
C VAL A 295 11.99 -1.90 -27.47
N LYS A 296 12.11 -3.19 -27.15
CA LYS A 296 11.28 -4.23 -27.76
C LYS A 296 9.87 -4.19 -27.15
N VAL A 297 8.95 -3.51 -27.84
CA VAL A 297 7.53 -3.47 -27.47
C VAL A 297 6.95 -4.89 -27.56
N MET A 298 6.54 -5.42 -26.40
CA MET A 298 5.90 -6.74 -26.27
C MET A 298 4.38 -6.66 -26.19
N GLU A 299 3.84 -5.49 -25.83
CA GLU A 299 2.41 -5.28 -25.63
C GLU A 299 2.02 -3.82 -25.88
N GLU A 300 0.83 -3.60 -26.42
CA GLU A 300 0.23 -2.28 -26.67
C GLU A 300 -1.20 -2.25 -26.11
N ARG A 301 -1.58 -1.16 -25.42
CA ARG A 301 -2.87 -1.04 -24.72
C ARG A 301 -3.43 0.38 -24.87
N LYS A 302 -4.73 0.54 -24.59
CA LYS A 302 -5.39 1.85 -24.53
C LYS A 302 -5.05 2.53 -23.19
N ALA A 303 -4.89 3.85 -23.22
CA ALA A 303 -4.59 4.70 -22.08
C ALA A 303 -5.46 5.96 -22.11
#